data_AF-A0A2J8X9N2-F1
#
_entry.id   AF-A0A2J8X9N2-F1
#
_cell.length_a   1.000
_cell.length_b   1.000
_cell.length_c   1.000
_cell.angle_alpha   90.00
_cell.angle_beta   90.00
_cell.angle_gamma   90.00
#
_symmetry.space_group_name_H-M   'P 1'
#
loop_
_entity.id
_entity.type
_entity.pdbx_description
1 polymer ?
#
loop_
_entity_poly.entity_id
_entity_poly.type
_entity_poly.pdbx_seq_one_letter_code
_entity_poly.pdbx_strand_id
1 'polypeptide(L)'
;MSYNGLHQRVFKELKLLTLCSISSQIGPPEVALTTDEKSISVVLTAPEKWKRNPEDFPVSMQQIYSNLKYNVSVLNTKSNRTWSQCVTNHTLVLTWLEPNTLYCIHVESFVPGPPRRAQPSEKQCARTLKDQSSEFKAKIIFWYVLPVSVTVFLFSVMGYSIYRYIHVGKEKHPENL
;
A
#
# COMPACT_ATOMS: atom_id res chain seq x y z
N MET A 1 -64.66 7.25 -24.86
CA MET A 1 -64.40 7.45 -23.41
C MET A 1 -62.91 7.26 -23.16
N SER A 2 -62.23 8.36 -22.81
CA SER A 2 -60.78 8.54 -22.85
C SER A 2 -60.15 8.15 -21.50
N TYR A 3 -59.75 6.89 -21.36
CA TYR A 3 -59.07 6.37 -20.15
C TYR A 3 -57.53 6.48 -20.21
N ASN A 4 -56.95 7.06 -21.26
CA ASN A 4 -55.49 7.14 -21.42
C ASN A 4 -54.86 8.40 -20.79
N GLY A 5 -55.64 9.47 -20.57
CA GLY A 5 -55.12 10.74 -20.07
C GLY A 5 -54.87 10.80 -18.55
N LEU A 6 -55.66 10.05 -17.76
CA LEU A 6 -55.55 10.03 -16.30
C LEU A 6 -54.39 9.13 -15.85
N HIS A 7 -54.26 7.95 -16.45
CA HIS A 7 -53.22 6.98 -16.11
C HIS A 7 -51.81 7.50 -16.42
N GLN A 8 -51.65 8.26 -17.52
CA GLN A 8 -50.38 8.87 -17.88
C GLN A 8 -50.03 10.09 -17.01
N ARG A 9 -51.04 10.80 -16.49
CA ARG A 9 -50.85 11.86 -15.49
C ARG A 9 -50.48 11.29 -14.12
N VAL A 10 -51.15 10.21 -13.70
CA VAL A 10 -50.84 9.47 -12.47
C VAL A 10 -49.45 8.83 -12.54
N PHE A 11 -49.04 8.28 -13.70
CA PHE A 11 -47.69 7.74 -13.88
C PHE A 11 -46.62 8.85 -13.92
N LYS A 12 -46.93 10.04 -14.46
CA LYS A 12 -46.05 11.21 -14.38
C LYS A 12 -45.97 11.79 -12.95
N GLU A 13 -47.09 11.84 -12.23
CA GLU A 13 -47.18 12.27 -10.82
C GLU A 13 -46.49 11.30 -9.87
N LEU A 14 -46.66 9.97 -10.02
CA LEU A 14 -45.91 8.98 -9.24
C LEU A 14 -44.40 9.03 -9.54
N LYS A 15 -44.02 9.33 -10.78
CA LYS A 15 -42.61 9.54 -11.15
C LYS A 15 -42.05 10.86 -10.60
N LEU A 16 -42.90 11.84 -10.29
CA LEU A 16 -42.52 13.09 -9.63
C LEU A 16 -42.42 12.93 -8.11
N LEU A 17 -43.34 12.17 -7.49
CA LEU A 17 -43.38 11.88 -6.05
C LEU A 17 -42.36 10.85 -5.58
N THR A 18 -41.62 10.21 -6.49
CA THR A 18 -40.45 9.36 -6.19
C THR A 18 -39.12 10.00 -6.57
N LEU A 19 -39.11 11.30 -6.90
CA LEU A 19 -37.87 12.10 -6.96
C LEU A 19 -37.47 12.57 -5.56
N CYS A 20 -37.30 11.65 -4.61
CA CYS A 20 -36.31 11.86 -3.57
C CYS A 20 -34.91 11.57 -4.16
N SER A 21 -34.58 12.22 -5.27
CA SER A 21 -33.22 12.28 -5.79
C SER A 21 -32.47 13.36 -5.02
N ILE A 22 -32.43 13.23 -3.68
CA ILE A 22 -31.35 13.83 -2.91
C ILE A 22 -30.11 13.08 -3.40
N SER A 23 -29.26 13.74 -4.18
CA SER A 23 -27.90 13.27 -4.43
C SER A 23 -27.21 13.15 -3.07
N SER A 24 -27.37 12.00 -2.41
CA SER A 24 -26.77 11.73 -1.12
C SER A 24 -25.25 11.75 -1.32
N GLN A 25 -24.62 12.74 -0.69
CA GLN A 25 -23.17 12.87 -0.67
C GLN A 25 -22.65 12.07 0.52
N ILE A 26 -21.61 11.26 0.27
CA ILE A 26 -20.93 10.52 1.32
C ILE A 26 -19.75 11.38 1.78
N GLY A 27 -19.69 11.63 3.09
CA GLY A 27 -18.61 12.38 3.70
C GLY A 27 -17.25 11.67 3.59
N PRO A 28 -16.17 12.40 3.85
CA PRO A 28 -14.83 11.82 3.87
C PRO A 28 -14.67 10.83 5.01
N PRO A 29 -13.93 9.73 4.82
CA PRO A 29 -13.49 8.90 5.93
C PRO A 29 -12.42 9.63 6.73
N GLU A 30 -12.35 9.33 8.03
CA GLU A 30 -11.22 9.73 8.86
C GLU A 30 -10.06 8.75 8.63
N VAL A 31 -8.85 9.30 8.56
CA VAL A 31 -7.63 8.57 8.23
C VAL A 31 -6.63 8.77 9.37
N ALA A 32 -5.96 7.71 9.80
CA ALA A 32 -4.84 7.78 10.73
C ALA A 32 -3.66 6.99 10.16
N LEU A 33 -2.47 7.58 10.21
CA LEU A 33 -1.25 7.00 9.63
C LEU A 33 -0.24 6.64 10.71
N THR A 34 0.32 5.45 10.62
CA THR A 34 1.47 5.03 11.43
C THR A 34 2.60 4.60 10.50
N THR A 35 3.79 5.14 10.71
CA THR A 35 4.96 4.94 9.84
C THR A 35 5.98 3.98 10.44
N ASP A 36 6.61 3.22 9.55
CA ASP A 36 7.71 2.30 9.85
C ASP A 36 8.83 2.47 8.79
N GLU A 37 9.93 1.73 8.88
CA GLU A 37 11.10 1.83 7.99
C GLU A 37 10.75 1.67 6.50
N LYS A 38 9.94 0.65 6.18
CA LYS A 38 9.54 0.32 4.80
C LYS A 38 8.04 0.11 4.66
N SER A 39 7.28 0.53 5.67
CA SER A 39 5.85 0.36 5.68
C SER A 39 5.12 1.56 6.27
N ILE A 40 3.87 1.74 5.84
CA ILE A 40 2.93 2.70 6.43
C ILE A 40 1.62 1.95 6.63
N SER A 41 1.13 1.94 7.87
CA SER A 41 -0.21 1.43 8.18
C SER A 41 -1.19 2.59 8.19
N VAL A 42 -2.28 2.39 7.46
CA VAL A 42 -3.38 3.32 7.29
C VAL A 42 -4.59 2.73 7.99
N VAL A 43 -5.11 3.44 8.99
CA VAL A 43 -6.35 3.09 9.69
C VAL A 43 -7.44 4.02 9.18
N LEU A 44 -8.55 3.42 8.74
CA LEU A 44 -9.69 4.07 8.11
C LEU A 44 -10.92 3.93 8.99
N THR A 45 -11.46 5.08 9.40
CA THR A 45 -12.71 5.16 10.14
C THR A 45 -13.82 5.58 9.18
N ALA A 46 -14.91 4.81 9.18
CA ALA A 46 -16.05 5.08 8.32
C ALA A 46 -16.69 6.44 8.67
N PRO A 47 -17.16 7.20 7.68
CA PRO A 47 -17.85 8.46 7.95
C PRO A 47 -19.13 8.21 8.74
N GLU A 48 -19.52 9.18 9.55
CA GLU A 48 -20.80 9.15 10.25
C GLU A 48 -21.92 9.69 9.35
N LYS A 49 -23.13 9.19 9.57
CA LYS A 49 -24.35 9.77 9.01
C LYS A 49 -24.51 11.19 9.56
N TRP A 50 -24.96 12.09 8.68
CA TRP A 50 -25.33 13.44 9.08
C TRP A 50 -26.35 13.45 10.24
N LYS A 51 -25.99 14.13 11.33
CA LYS A 51 -26.86 14.32 12.49
C LYS A 51 -27.86 15.43 12.22
N ARG A 52 -29.16 15.18 12.48
CA ARG A 52 -30.17 16.23 12.35
C ARG A 52 -30.17 17.13 13.58
N ASN A 53 -29.94 16.53 14.75
CA ASN A 53 -29.79 17.21 16.03
C ASN A 53 -28.42 16.82 16.64
N PRO A 54 -27.66 17.72 17.27
CA PRO A 54 -26.42 17.39 17.97
C PRO A 54 -26.52 16.24 18.98
N GLU A 55 -27.68 16.09 19.63
CA GLU A 55 -27.97 15.02 20.59
C GLU A 55 -28.22 13.65 19.93
N ASP A 56 -28.33 13.59 18.61
CA ASP A 56 -28.50 12.32 17.89
C ASP A 56 -27.23 11.46 18.03
N PHE A 57 -27.44 10.17 18.28
CA PHE A 57 -26.35 9.20 18.32
C PHE A 57 -25.61 9.13 16.98
N PRO A 58 -24.27 9.07 16.98
CA PRO A 58 -23.49 8.87 15.77
C PRO A 58 -23.82 7.50 15.16
N VAL A 59 -24.20 7.48 13.89
CA VAL A 59 -24.46 6.23 13.14
C VAL A 59 -23.39 6.11 12.07
N SER A 60 -22.62 5.03 12.09
CA SER A 60 -21.58 4.78 11.09
C SER A 60 -22.21 4.46 9.73
N MET A 61 -21.68 5.06 8.66
CA MET A 61 -22.11 4.78 7.30
C MET A 61 -21.84 3.34 6.87
N GLN A 62 -20.92 2.63 7.54
CA GLN A 62 -20.69 1.22 7.27
C GLN A 62 -21.80 0.31 7.83
N GLN A 63 -22.47 0.71 8.90
CA GLN A 63 -23.66 -0.01 9.40
C GLN A 63 -24.84 0.14 8.42
N ILE A 64 -24.92 1.28 7.74
CA ILE A 64 -25.96 1.56 6.73
C ILE A 64 -25.60 0.89 5.39
N TYR A 65 -24.34 0.95 5.01
CA TYR A 65 -23.79 0.39 3.79
C TYR A 65 -22.72 -0.65 4.13
N SER A 66 -23.14 -1.88 4.38
CA SER A 66 -22.22 -3.00 4.70
C SER A 66 -21.21 -3.29 3.58
N ASN A 67 -21.52 -2.89 2.35
CA ASN A 67 -20.67 -3.00 1.18
C ASN A 67 -19.82 -1.75 0.89
N LEU A 68 -19.71 -0.81 1.84
CA LEU A 68 -18.82 0.36 1.75
C LEU A 68 -17.37 -0.10 1.52
N LYS A 69 -16.72 0.53 0.54
CA LYS A 69 -15.31 0.36 0.22
C LYS A 69 -14.61 1.71 0.33
N TYR A 70 -13.28 1.68 0.35
CA TYR A 70 -12.44 2.86 0.35
C TYR A 70 -11.52 2.81 -0.86
N ASN A 71 -11.46 3.90 -1.61
CA ASN A 71 -10.47 4.11 -2.65
C ASN A 71 -9.31 4.88 -2.03
N VAL A 72 -8.20 4.18 -1.77
CA VAL A 72 -6.99 4.76 -1.19
C VAL A 72 -6.02 5.07 -2.32
N SER A 73 -5.71 6.34 -2.50
CA SER A 73 -4.67 6.80 -3.42
C SER A 73 -3.43 7.24 -2.65
N VAL A 74 -2.27 6.81 -3.12
CA VAL A 74 -0.97 7.04 -2.47
C VAL A 74 -0.06 7.71 -3.48
N LEU A 75 0.44 8.90 -3.12
CA LEU A 75 1.39 9.68 -3.88
C LEU A 75 2.77 9.56 -3.25
N ASN A 76 3.73 9.05 -4.01
CA ASN A 76 5.15 9.17 -3.67
C ASN A 76 5.67 10.52 -4.16
N THR A 77 6.06 11.41 -3.24
CA THR A 77 6.50 12.76 -3.61
C THR A 77 7.89 12.79 -4.25
N LYS A 78 8.70 11.75 -4.06
CA LYS A 78 10.05 11.65 -4.61
C LYS A 78 10.04 11.22 -6.08
N SER A 79 9.21 10.24 -6.43
CA SER A 79 9.07 9.75 -7.81
C SER A 79 7.91 10.39 -8.57
N ASN A 80 7.09 11.20 -7.89
CA ASN A 80 5.84 11.78 -8.40
C ASN A 80 4.90 10.72 -9.03
N ARG A 81 4.90 9.52 -8.45
CA ARG A 81 4.04 8.41 -8.88
C ARG A 81 2.88 8.26 -7.91
N THR A 82 1.70 8.09 -8.47
CA THR A 82 0.47 7.83 -7.72
C THR A 82 -0.07 6.46 -8.10
N TRP A 83 -0.52 5.70 -7.10
CA TRP A 83 -1.27 4.48 -7.31
C TRP A 83 -2.48 4.47 -6.39
N SER A 84 -3.53 3.77 -6.81
CA SER A 84 -4.78 3.67 -6.07
C SER A 84 -5.20 2.22 -5.89
N GLN A 85 -5.81 1.93 -4.75
CA GLN A 85 -6.33 0.61 -4.43
C GLN A 85 -7.68 0.72 -3.72
N CYS A 86 -8.60 -0.15 -4.10
CA CYS A 86 -9.88 -0.28 -3.43
C CYS A 86 -9.76 -1.32 -2.31
N VAL A 87 -10.10 -0.93 -1.08
CA VAL A 87 -10.05 -1.80 0.10
C VAL A 87 -11.39 -1.81 0.81
N THR A 88 -11.73 -2.94 1.42
CA THR A 88 -12.90 -3.08 2.33
C THR A 88 -12.49 -3.06 3.79
N ASN A 89 -11.24 -3.38 4.07
CA ASN A 89 -10.71 -3.43 5.43
C ASN A 89 -10.47 -2.03 5.96
N HIS A 90 -10.67 -1.86 7.26
CA HIS A 90 -10.35 -0.63 7.99
C HIS A 90 -8.86 -0.38 8.06
N THR A 91 -8.05 -1.43 8.01
CA THR A 91 -6.60 -1.33 8.10
C THR A 91 -5.97 -1.74 6.79
N LEU A 92 -5.09 -0.89 6.28
CA LEU A 92 -4.28 -1.14 5.11
C LEU A 92 -2.82 -0.94 5.47
N VAL A 93 -1.99 -1.97 5.27
CA VAL A 93 -0.54 -1.86 5.42
C VAL A 93 0.10 -1.77 4.05
N LEU A 94 0.69 -0.61 3.75
CA LEU A 94 1.51 -0.39 2.58
C LEU A 94 2.91 -0.90 2.91
N THR A 95 3.36 -1.95 2.23
CA THR A 95 4.69 -2.55 2.42
C THR A 95 5.60 -2.23 1.24
N TRP A 96 6.90 -2.52 1.39
CA TRP A 96 7.91 -2.33 0.34
C TRP A 96 8.08 -0.87 -0.13
N LEU A 97 7.84 0.07 0.76
CA LEU A 97 8.05 1.49 0.47
C LEU A 97 9.54 1.85 0.54
N GLU A 98 9.92 2.85 -0.24
CA GLU A 98 11.26 3.43 -0.12
C GLU A 98 11.45 4.06 1.27
N PRO A 99 12.57 3.79 1.94
CA PRO A 99 12.86 4.39 3.24
C PRO A 99 13.14 5.89 3.12
N ASN A 100 12.96 6.63 4.22
CA ASN A 100 13.14 8.08 4.30
C ASN A 100 12.43 8.89 3.20
N THR A 101 11.27 8.42 2.74
CA THR A 101 10.51 9.02 1.64
C THR A 101 9.15 9.49 2.15
N LEU A 102 8.70 10.66 1.67
CA LEU A 102 7.41 11.22 2.02
C LEU A 102 6.33 10.65 1.10
N TYR A 103 5.27 10.12 1.71
CA TYR A 103 4.09 9.62 1.02
C TYR A 103 2.87 10.40 1.46
N CYS A 104 2.06 10.86 0.52
CA CYS A 104 0.80 11.52 0.79
C CYS A 104 -0.35 10.60 0.40
N ILE A 105 -1.27 10.39 1.33
CA ILE A 105 -2.38 9.45 1.23
C ILE A 105 -3.68 10.24 1.18
N HIS A 106 -4.54 9.85 0.26
CA HIS A 106 -5.82 10.49 -0.03
C HIS A 106 -6.88 9.42 -0.21
N VAL A 107 -7.96 9.48 0.57
CA VAL A 107 -8.94 8.40 0.69
C VAL A 107 -10.34 8.89 0.35
N GLU A 108 -11.04 8.14 -0.47
CA GLU A 108 -12.44 8.39 -0.83
C GLU A 108 -13.32 7.21 -0.42
N SER A 109 -14.48 7.51 0.15
CA SER A 109 -15.50 6.52 0.49
C SER A 109 -16.29 6.14 -0.77
N PHE A 110 -16.41 4.83 -1.05
CA PHE A 110 -17.07 4.32 -2.24
C PHE A 110 -18.13 3.28 -1.88
N VAL A 111 -19.40 3.57 -2.18
CA VAL A 111 -20.50 2.62 -2.00
C VAL A 111 -20.94 2.08 -3.37
N PRO A 112 -20.83 0.76 -3.61
CA PRO A 112 -21.33 0.14 -4.83
C PRO A 112 -22.83 0.42 -5.06
N GLY A 113 -23.21 0.66 -6.31
CA GLY A 113 -24.60 0.93 -6.71
C GLY A 113 -24.70 2.19 -7.57
N PRO A 114 -25.84 2.92 -7.50
CA PRO A 114 -26.00 4.17 -8.21
C PRO A 114 -24.87 5.14 -7.88
N PRO A 115 -24.37 5.92 -8.85
CA PRO A 115 -23.28 6.86 -8.62
C PRO A 115 -23.69 7.87 -7.56
N ARG A 116 -22.96 7.89 -6.46
CA ARG A 116 -23.07 8.87 -5.38
C ARG A 116 -21.84 9.75 -5.41
N ARG A 117 -22.00 11.03 -5.05
CA ARG A 117 -20.83 11.91 -4.90
C ARG A 117 -20.15 11.53 -3.58
N ALA A 118 -18.88 11.17 -3.65
CA ALA A 118 -18.04 10.98 -2.47
C ALA A 118 -17.17 12.22 -2.29
N GLN A 119 -17.05 12.69 -1.04
CA GLN A 119 -16.10 13.72 -0.71
C GLN A 119 -14.79 13.06 -0.28
N PRO A 120 -13.64 13.46 -0.87
CA PRO A 120 -12.36 12.95 -0.45
C PRO A 120 -11.94 13.43 0.93
N SER A 121 -11.16 12.61 1.63
CA SER A 121 -10.48 12.98 2.86
C SER A 121 -9.44 14.07 2.60
N GLU A 122 -9.05 14.75 3.69
CA GLU A 122 -7.85 15.58 3.65
C GLU A 122 -6.61 14.73 3.33
N LYS A 123 -5.67 15.30 2.59
CA LYS A 123 -4.42 14.64 2.24
C LYS A 123 -3.54 14.55 3.48
N GLN A 124 -3.26 13.35 3.93
CA GLN A 124 -2.33 13.12 5.04
C GLN A 124 -0.99 12.65 4.52
N CYS A 125 0.08 13.33 4.90
CA CYS A 125 1.42 12.99 4.48
C CYS A 125 2.25 12.46 5.64
N ALA A 126 2.94 11.36 5.42
CA ALA A 126 3.79 10.72 6.41
C ALA A 126 5.10 10.26 5.77
N ARG A 127 6.20 10.32 6.54
CA ARG A 127 7.53 9.96 6.06
C ARG A 127 7.91 8.59 6.60
N THR A 128 8.38 7.69 5.73
CA THR A 128 8.96 6.42 6.17
C THR A 128 10.24 6.65 6.98
N LEU A 129 10.53 5.75 7.92
CA LEU A 129 11.73 5.86 8.74
C LEU A 129 13.00 5.57 7.90
N LYS A 130 14.15 6.01 8.41
CA LYS A 130 15.43 5.69 7.77
C LYS A 130 15.73 4.21 7.99
N ASP A 131 16.00 3.48 6.91
CA ASP A 131 16.42 2.08 6.97
C ASP A 131 17.87 1.98 7.43
N GLN A 132 18.08 1.86 8.74
CA GLN A 132 19.42 1.60 9.29
C GLN A 132 19.88 0.17 8.95
N SER A 133 18.94 -0.78 8.84
CA SER A 133 19.26 -2.19 8.66
C SER A 133 20.01 -2.49 7.36
N SER A 134 19.68 -1.82 6.26
CA SER A 134 20.37 -2.02 4.97
C SER A 134 21.76 -1.40 4.93
N GLU A 135 21.94 -0.21 5.50
CA GLU A 135 23.26 0.43 5.62
C GLU A 135 24.21 -0.46 6.43
N PHE A 136 23.73 -1.02 7.55
CA PHE A 136 24.52 -1.96 8.36
C PHE A 136 24.81 -3.27 7.62
N LYS A 137 23.84 -3.85 6.91
CA LYS A 137 24.05 -5.08 6.12
C LYS A 137 25.13 -4.91 5.04
N ALA A 138 25.10 -3.81 4.30
CA ALA A 138 26.11 -3.52 3.28
C ALA A 138 27.51 -3.37 3.89
N LYS A 139 27.61 -2.65 5.02
CA LYS A 139 28.86 -2.51 5.77
C LYS A 139 29.39 -3.85 6.28
N ILE A 140 28.52 -4.72 6.80
CA ILE A 140 28.91 -6.06 7.28
C ILE A 140 29.44 -6.91 6.13
N ILE A 141 28.74 -6.93 4.99
CA ILE A 141 29.19 -7.68 3.81
C ILE A 141 30.57 -7.19 3.36
N PHE A 142 30.77 -5.88 3.28
CA PHE A 142 32.02 -5.30 2.81
C PHE A 142 33.21 -5.58 3.76
N TRP A 143 33.00 -5.49 5.07
CA TRP A 143 34.08 -5.62 6.06
C TRP A 143 34.34 -7.03 6.55
N TYR A 144 33.39 -7.95 6.44
CA TYR A 144 33.54 -9.32 6.96
C TYR A 144 33.48 -10.38 5.87
N VAL A 145 32.51 -10.30 4.94
CA VAL A 145 32.31 -11.35 3.94
C VAL A 145 33.40 -11.29 2.86
N LEU A 146 33.70 -10.09 2.34
CA LEU A 146 34.75 -9.93 1.33
C LEU A 146 36.14 -10.36 1.83
N PRO A 147 36.63 -9.93 3.02
CA PRO A 147 37.95 -10.34 3.49
C PRO A 147 38.05 -11.83 3.79
N VAL A 148 37.02 -12.44 4.37
CA VAL A 148 37.00 -13.88 4.64
C VAL A 148 37.02 -14.66 3.32
N SER A 149 36.23 -14.25 2.33
CA SER A 149 36.22 -14.88 1.00
C SER A 149 37.58 -14.80 0.31
N VAL A 150 38.22 -13.63 0.31
CA VAL A 150 39.57 -13.44 -0.26
C VAL A 150 40.59 -14.33 0.46
N THR A 151 40.52 -14.38 1.79
CA THR A 151 41.44 -15.20 2.60
C THR A 151 41.31 -16.69 2.27
N VAL A 152 40.08 -17.21 2.20
CA VAL A 152 39.82 -18.61 1.82
C VAL A 152 40.30 -18.89 0.39
N PHE A 153 40.08 -17.97 -0.54
CA PHE A 153 40.54 -18.11 -1.92
C PHE A 153 42.06 -18.19 -2.01
N LEU A 154 42.79 -17.32 -1.29
CA LEU A 154 44.26 -17.36 -1.24
C LEU A 154 44.77 -18.67 -0.64
N PHE A 155 44.18 -19.15 0.46
CA PHE A 155 44.55 -20.44 1.04
C PHE A 155 44.29 -21.61 0.10
N SER A 156 43.18 -21.59 -0.64
CA SER A 156 42.87 -22.61 -1.65
C SER A 156 43.89 -22.64 -2.78
N VAL A 157 44.26 -21.47 -3.33
CA VAL A 157 45.27 -21.35 -4.39
C VAL A 157 46.63 -21.82 -3.88
N MET A 158 47.06 -21.38 -2.70
CA MET A 158 48.32 -21.82 -2.11
C MET A 158 48.35 -23.33 -1.90
N GLY A 159 47.29 -23.91 -1.32
CA GLY A 159 47.18 -25.35 -1.12
C GLY A 159 47.21 -26.14 -2.44
N TYR A 160 46.53 -25.65 -3.47
CA TYR A 160 46.54 -26.25 -4.80
C TYR A 160 47.93 -26.20 -5.46
N SER A 161 48.62 -25.06 -5.37
CA SER A 161 49.98 -24.91 -5.89
C SER A 161 50.96 -25.86 -5.20
N ILE A 162 50.89 -26.00 -3.88
CA ILE A 162 51.71 -26.95 -3.11
C ILE A 162 51.39 -28.40 -3.51
N TYR A 163 50.11 -28.75 -3.61
CA TYR A 163 49.68 -30.07 -4.05
C TYR A 163 50.25 -30.44 -5.43
N ARG A 164 50.13 -29.53 -6.40
CA ARG A 164 50.68 -29.70 -7.75
C ARG A 164 52.19 -29.84 -7.73
N TYR A 165 52.90 -29.03 -6.93
CA TYR A 165 54.35 -29.11 -6.83
C TYR A 165 54.83 -30.48 -6.31
N ILE A 166 54.20 -30.99 -5.24
CA ILE A 166 54.59 -32.27 -4.63
C ILE A 166 54.25 -33.45 -5.54
N HIS A 167 53.06 -33.47 -6.16
CA HIS A 167 52.65 -34.60 -7.00
C HIS A 167 53.35 -34.62 -8.36
N VAL A 168 53.57 -33.47 -9.00
CA VAL A 168 54.24 -33.40 -10.31
C VAL A 168 55.76 -33.55 -10.16
N GLY A 169 56.35 -33.13 -9.04
CA GLY A 169 57.77 -33.32 -8.76
C GLY A 169 58.20 -34.78 -8.58
N LYS A 170 57.26 -35.69 -8.29
CA LYS A 170 57.53 -37.13 -8.14
C LYS A 170 57.54 -37.91 -9.45
N GLU A 171 57.13 -37.32 -10.58
CA GLU A 171 57.08 -38.01 -11.89
C GLU A 171 58.39 -37.92 -12.70
N LYS A 172 59.43 -37.25 -12.21
CA LYS A 172 60.73 -37.16 -12.91
C LYS A 172 61.79 -38.00 -12.21
N HIS A 173 61.69 -39.32 -12.31
CA HIS A 173 62.88 -40.16 -12.16
C HIS A 173 63.68 -40.03 -13.47
N PRO A 174 64.96 -39.59 -13.45
CA PRO A 174 65.74 -39.55 -14.67
C PRO A 174 65.95 -40.99 -15.15
N GLU A 175 65.51 -41.26 -16.39
CA GLU A 175 65.97 -42.41 -17.17
C GLU A 175 67.28 -42.01 -17.85
N ASN A 176 68.25 -42.92 -17.76
CA ASN A 176 69.59 -43.01 -18.36
C ASN A 176 70.63 -43.24 -17.25
N LEU A 177 71.53 -44.22 -17.31
CA LEU A 177 72.04 -45.03 -18.43
C LEU A 177 72.47 -46.40 -17.88
#